data_AF-A0ABD0PF23-F1
#
_entry.id   AF-A0ABD0PF23-F1
#
_cell.length_a   1.000
_cell.length_b   1.000
_cell.length_c   1.000
_cell.angle_alpha   90.00
_cell.angle_beta   90.00
_cell.angle_gamma   90.00
#
_symmetry.space_group_name_H-M   'P 1'
#
loop_
_entity.id
_entity.type
_entity.pdbx_description
1 polymer ?
#
loop_
_entity_poly.entity_id
_entity_poly.type
_entity_poly.pdbx_seq_one_letter_code
_entity_poly.pdbx_strand_id
1 'polypeptide(L)' 'AHERLEDVKLEAVQSNNVELVSEILSDMSSLTTRDESAAELCKILKEPHFQ' A
#
# COMPACT_ATOMS: atom_id res chain seq x y z
N ALA A 1 25.12 26.02 -5.86
CA ALA A 1 23.83 25.68 -6.47
C ALA A 1 23.04 24.89 -5.43
N HIS A 2 21.94 25.43 -4.89
CA HIS A 2 21.03 24.65 -4.04
C HIS A 2 20.11 23.86 -4.97
N GLU A 3 20.26 22.53 -4.96
CA GLU A 3 19.27 21.63 -5.53
C GLU A 3 17.96 21.89 -4.78
N ARG A 4 16.99 22.46 -5.48
CA ARG A 4 15.63 22.62 -4.96
C ARG A 4 15.10 21.20 -4.83
N LEU A 5 14.98 20.72 -3.59
CA LEU A 5 14.15 19.55 -3.29
C LEU A 5 12.77 19.88 -3.86
N GLU A 6 12.47 19.32 -5.02
CA GLU A 6 11.15 19.44 -5.62
C GLU A 6 10.17 18.92 -4.56
N ASP A 7 9.24 19.77 -4.13
CA ASP A 7 8.15 19.35 -3.24
C ASP A 7 7.43 18.21 -3.95
N VAL A 8 7.73 16.97 -3.54
CA VAL A 8 7.03 15.78 -4.04
C VAL A 8 5.59 15.94 -3.58
N LYS A 9 4.78 16.50 -4.46
CA LYS A 9 3.35 16.65 -4.23
C LYS A 9 2.79 15.25 -4.15
N LEU A 10 2.33 14.87 -2.96
CA LEU A 10 1.65 13.61 -2.74
C LEU A 10 0.33 13.65 -3.53
N GLU A 11 0.33 13.01 -4.68
CA GLU A 11 -0.87 12.80 -5.49
C GLU A 11 -1.45 11.43 -5.15
N ALA A 12 -2.78 11.33 -5.12
CA ALA A 12 -3.44 10.06 -4.88
C ALA A 12 -3.08 9.11 -6.04
N VAL A 13 -2.62 7.90 -5.69
CA VAL A 13 -2.22 6.88 -6.68
C VAL A 13 -3.39 6.56 -7.62
N GLN A 14 -4.62 6.57 -7.11
CA GLN A 14 -5.84 6.51 -7.92
C GLN A 14 -7.03 7.18 -7.24
N SER A 15 -8.17 7.19 -7.93
CA SER A 15 -9.44 7.76 -7.46
C SER A 15 -10.07 7.00 -6.28
N ASN A 16 -9.79 5.69 -6.14
CA ASN A 16 -10.34 4.85 -5.08
C ASN A 16 -9.28 3.92 -4.47
N ASN A 17 -8.53 4.41 -3.48
CA ASN A 17 -7.46 3.62 -2.87
C ASN A 17 -7.96 2.40 -2.09
N VAL A 18 -9.24 2.35 -1.68
CA VAL A 18 -9.82 1.19 -0.97
C VAL A 18 -9.97 -0.01 -1.91
N GLU A 19 -10.32 0.23 -3.17
CA GLU A 19 -10.37 -0.79 -4.21
C GLU A 19 -8.96 -1.32 -4.53
N LEU A 20 -7.96 -0.44 -4.60
CA LEU A 20 -6.56 -0.83 -4.75
C LEU A 20 -6.11 -1.77 -3.62
N VAL A 21 -6.44 -1.39 -2.38
CA VAL A 21 -6.08 -2.19 -1.20
C VAL A 21 -6.74 -3.56 -1.24
N SER A 22 -8.00 -3.64 -1.72
CA SER A 22 -8.72 -4.90 -1.87
C SER A 22 -8.08 -5.82 -2.93
N GLU A 23 -7.65 -5.24 -4.06
CA GLU A 23 -6.92 -5.97 -5.11
C GLU A 23 -5.57 -6.48 -4.60
N ILE A 24 -4.77 -5.63 -3.95
CA ILE A 24 -3.48 -6.00 -3.35
C ILE A 24 -3.66 -7.16 -2.35
N LEU A 25 -4.65 -7.08 -1.47
CA LEU A 25 -4.93 -8.14 -0.49
C LEU A 25 -5.35 -9.45 -1.16
N SER A 26 -6.09 -9.39 -2.27
CA SER A 26 -6.51 -10.56 -3.03
C SER A 26 -5.30 -11.26 -3.67
N ASP A 27 -4.45 -10.51 -4.36
CA ASP A 27 -3.26 -11.02 -5.04
C ASP A 27 -2.23 -11.59 -4.05
N MET A 28 -2.06 -10.91 -2.91
CA MET A 28 -1.10 -11.31 -1.87
C MET A 28 -1.56 -12.50 -1.04
N SER A 29 -2.84 -12.87 -1.07
CA SER A 29 -3.42 -13.93 -0.22
C SER A 29 -2.63 -15.25 -0.28
N SER A 30 -2.21 -15.66 -1.48
CA SER A 30 -1.41 -16.87 -1.69
C SER A 30 0.01 -16.79 -1.12
N LEU A 31 0.58 -15.58 -1.03
CA LEU A 31 1.94 -15.33 -0.58
C LEU A 31 2.04 -15.27 0.96
N THR A 32 0.96 -14.89 1.65
CA THR A 32 0.92 -14.78 3.13
C THR A 32 1.29 -16.06 3.87
N THR A 33 1.17 -17.23 3.23
CA THR A 33 1.49 -18.54 3.83
C THR A 33 2.98 -18.88 3.77
N ARG A 34 3.75 -18.22 2.90
CA ARG A 34 5.16 -18.54 2.62
C ARG A 34 6.10 -17.39 2.91
N ASP A 35 5.56 -16.19 3.11
CA ASP A 35 6.31 -14.96 3.30
C ASP A 35 5.73 -14.16 4.48
N GLU A 36 6.57 -13.93 5.49
CA GLU A 36 6.19 -13.22 6.72
C GLU A 36 5.97 -11.73 6.47
N SER A 37 6.77 -11.11 5.58
CA SER A 37 6.60 -9.71 5.20
C SER A 37 5.30 -9.49 4.43
N ALA A 38 4.90 -10.43 3.57
CA ALA A 38 3.59 -10.42 2.91
C ALA A 38 2.44 -10.52 3.93
N ALA A 39 2.60 -11.36 4.96
CA ALA A 39 1.62 -11.48 6.04
C ALA A 39 1.51 -10.20 6.89
N GLU A 40 2.65 -9.58 7.22
CA GLU A 40 2.68 -8.29 7.92
C GLU A 40 2.04 -7.17 7.12
N LEU A 41 2.39 -7.05 5.83
CA LEU A 41 1.78 -6.05 4.95
C LEU A 41 0.27 -6.23 4.85
N CYS A 42 -0.21 -7.48 4.73
CA CYS A 42 -1.64 -7.77 4.73
C CYS A 42 -2.33 -7.41 6.05
N LYS A 43 -1.64 -7.46 7.19
CA LYS A 43 -2.18 -6.97 8.47
C LYS A 43 -2.29 -5.45 8.48
N ILE A 44 -1.22 -4.75 8.09
CA ILE A 44 -1.18 -3.27 8.05
C ILE A 44 -2.30 -2.74 7.15
N LEU A 45 -2.46 -3.31 5.95
CA LEU A 45 -3.48 -2.87 5.00
C LEU A 45 -4.92 -3.13 5.47
N LYS A 46 -5.14 -3.99 6.46
CA LYS A 46 -6.45 -4.24 7.09
C LYS A 46 -6.74 -3.32 8.27
N GLU A 47 -5.78 -2.49 8.71
CA GLU A 47 -6.00 -1.55 9.81
C GLU A 47 -6.94 -0.42 9.40
N PRO A 48 -7.69 0.20 10.34
CA PRO A 48 -8.67 1.24 10.06
C PRO A 48 -8.12 2.50 9.36
N HIS A 49 -6.80 2.70 9.38
CA HIS A 49 -6.16 3.82 8.70
C HIS A 49 -6.02 3.59 7.18
N PHE A 50 -6.09 2.33 6.74
CA PHE A 50 -5.91 1.90 5.35
C PHE A 50 -7.21 1.36 4.72
N GLN A 51 -8.29 1.27 5.49
CA GLN A 51 -9.66 0.92 5.06
C GLN A 51 -10.56 2.15 5.08
#